data_AF-A0A946IJ62-F1
#
_entry.id   AF-A0A946IJ62-F1
#
_cell.length_a   1.000
_cell.length_b   1.000
_cell.length_c   1.000
_cell.angle_alpha   90.00
_cell.angle_beta   90.00
_cell.angle_gamma   90.00
#
_symmetry.space_group_name_H-M   'P 1'
#
loop_
_entity.id
_entity.type
_entity.pdbx_description
1 polymer ?
#
loop_
_entity_poly.entity_id
_entity_poly.type
_entity_poly.pdbx_seq_one_letter_code
_entity_poly.pdbx_strand_id
1 'polypeptide(L)'
;MKTISHVFAFVWLLAITLSAHAHHSAVVFDFDKSISVTGTVTRLLWRSPHVAINLELVNEAGETEIWKLESYAINSLVGRGWKKTDVKKGEVITAQVNPLKSGKPGGVLQWVTLADGRVLPIHKDSPNGNKVVKVDVSTQSTIYVSTESAEDLAVRRKAALEREKKWRPATLPLINNVGGPGALDPEALIKKRSAAPFDMTGVWEFRVEDERSAKPGVNPWDFYPIPKLMPKAQATLDEYRAVIAQGKRGMDPHARCYPPGQPALMTRFGAFMAIQLPTAVYIVHRFNNSFRTIFLDGRGHVNEDIRQETYNGDAIGRWDGDSLKVDLVGFGSPEHWIMDGIQVSEQFRMTEHIEMLNEGNTLMIEMIFVDPENWVGEWKHTKFYDRLLNMDIEEATCIAELDNSALPGL
;
A
#
# COMPACT_ATOMS: atom_id res chain seq x y z
N MET A 1 -32.71 -57.77 24.69
CA MET A 1 -32.66 -57.94 23.22
C MET A 1 -31.81 -56.78 22.70
N LYS A 2 -30.61 -56.93 22.11
CA LYS A 2 -30.25 -57.62 20.84
C LYS A 2 -31.25 -57.21 19.75
N THR A 3 -30.89 -56.53 18.65
CA THR A 3 -29.81 -56.78 17.66
C THR A 3 -29.44 -55.48 16.90
N ILE A 4 -28.17 -55.07 16.77
CA ILE A 4 -27.14 -55.40 15.73
C ILE A 4 -27.21 -54.53 14.45
N SER A 5 -26.22 -53.62 14.35
CA SER A 5 -25.31 -53.36 13.20
C SER A 5 -25.87 -52.74 11.90
N HIS A 6 -25.12 -51.96 11.12
CA HIS A 6 -23.89 -52.36 10.40
C HIS A 6 -22.77 -51.31 10.36
N VAL A 7 -21.54 -51.84 10.39
CA VAL A 7 -20.29 -51.13 10.09
C VAL A 7 -20.10 -51.06 8.57
N PHE A 8 -19.57 -49.94 8.07
CA PHE A 8 -18.76 -49.97 6.85
C PHE A 8 -17.43 -49.25 7.14
N ALA A 9 -16.34 -49.90 6.76
CA ALA A 9 -14.98 -49.39 6.88
C ALA A 9 -14.46 -48.95 5.51
N PHE A 10 -13.54 -47.97 5.49
CA PHE A 10 -12.36 -47.86 4.61
C PHE A 10 -11.57 -46.62 5.09
N VAL A 11 -10.45 -46.79 5.80
CA VAL A 11 -9.08 -46.89 5.25
C VAL A 11 -8.61 -45.59 4.57
N TRP A 12 -7.79 -44.85 5.32
CA TRP A 12 -6.63 -44.04 4.89
C TRP A 12 -6.63 -43.43 3.48
N LEU A 13 -6.66 -42.09 3.45
CA LEU A 13 -5.58 -41.37 2.76
C LEU A 13 -5.15 -40.15 3.60
N LEU A 14 -3.92 -40.21 4.11
CA LEU A 14 -3.29 -39.10 4.83
C LEU A 14 -2.78 -38.08 3.80
N ALA A 15 -3.61 -37.10 3.43
CA ALA A 15 -3.21 -36.03 2.51
C ALA A 15 -2.76 -34.78 3.29
N ILE A 16 -1.53 -34.82 3.82
CA ILE A 16 -0.87 -33.63 4.38
C ILE A 16 -0.48 -32.69 3.25
N THR A 17 -1.23 -31.61 3.06
CA THR A 17 -0.76 -30.36 2.41
C THR A 17 -1.47 -29.18 3.10
N LEU A 18 -0.90 -28.68 4.20
CA LEU A 18 0.05 -27.56 4.24
C LEU A 18 -0.61 -26.18 4.00
N SER A 19 -1.00 -25.59 5.12
CA SER A 19 -1.62 -24.25 5.28
C SER A 19 -0.78 -23.09 4.77
N ALA A 20 -1.44 -21.96 4.56
CA ALA A 20 -0.85 -20.67 4.25
C ALA A 20 -1.75 -19.49 4.75
N HIS A 21 -1.15 -18.43 5.35
CA HIS A 21 -1.74 -17.16 5.87
C HIS A 21 -1.01 -15.81 5.50
N ALA A 22 -1.50 -14.98 4.55
CA ALA A 22 -1.03 -13.59 4.27
C ALA A 22 -2.07 -12.73 3.51
N HIS A 23 -2.20 -11.38 3.58
CA HIS A 23 -1.60 -10.25 4.33
C HIS A 23 -1.28 -10.42 5.83
N HIS A 24 -0.08 -10.14 6.24
CA HIS A 24 0.98 -11.03 5.82
C HIS A 24 1.15 -12.30 6.70
N SER A 25 0.28 -12.65 7.67
CA SER A 25 -0.28 -11.85 8.79
C SER A 25 0.70 -11.94 9.94
N ALA A 26 1.02 -10.85 10.63
CA ALA A 26 1.95 -10.90 11.77
C ALA A 26 1.52 -11.90 12.86
N VAL A 27 0.23 -12.29 12.91
CA VAL A 27 -0.27 -13.36 13.77
C VAL A 27 0.43 -14.71 13.57
N VAL A 28 1.04 -14.97 12.40
CA VAL A 28 1.78 -16.22 12.11
C VAL A 28 3.08 -16.34 12.89
N PHE A 29 3.64 -15.22 13.36
CA PHE A 29 4.89 -15.20 14.12
C PHE A 29 4.66 -15.38 15.62
N ASP A 30 5.60 -16.07 16.25
CA ASP A 30 5.64 -16.32 17.68
C ASP A 30 6.50 -15.25 18.36
N PHE A 31 5.86 -14.14 18.76
CA PHE A 31 6.55 -13.01 19.39
C PHE A 31 7.06 -13.31 20.81
N ASP A 32 6.58 -14.39 21.45
CA ASP A 32 7.07 -14.86 22.75
C ASP A 32 8.37 -15.66 22.61
N LYS A 33 8.77 -16.04 21.38
CA LYS A 33 10.01 -16.74 21.08
C LYS A 33 10.97 -15.88 20.25
N SER A 34 12.25 -15.92 20.60
CA SER A 34 13.34 -15.34 19.82
C SER A 34 14.42 -16.41 19.64
N ILE A 35 14.76 -16.74 18.39
CA ILE A 35 15.76 -17.76 18.07
C ILE A 35 16.82 -17.21 17.12
N SER A 36 18.00 -17.84 17.15
CA SER A 36 19.13 -17.51 16.30
C SER A 36 19.31 -18.58 15.23
N VAL A 37 19.39 -18.17 13.96
CA VAL A 37 19.48 -19.05 12.79
C VAL A 37 20.67 -18.64 11.94
N THR A 38 21.62 -19.54 11.69
CA THR A 38 22.81 -19.26 10.89
C THR A 38 22.79 -20.07 9.60
N GLY A 39 23.03 -19.41 8.46
CA GLY A 39 22.97 -20.05 7.15
C GLY A 39 23.54 -19.21 6.02
N THR A 40 23.66 -19.82 4.85
CA THR A 40 24.17 -19.20 3.62
C THR A 40 23.06 -18.46 2.89
N VAL A 41 23.26 -17.19 2.55
CA VAL A 41 22.28 -16.40 1.80
C VAL A 41 22.12 -16.95 0.38
N THR A 42 20.96 -17.50 0.05
CA THR A 42 20.64 -17.95 -1.32
C THR A 42 19.96 -16.88 -2.16
N ARG A 43 19.23 -15.95 -1.50
CA ARG A 43 18.54 -14.82 -2.13
C ARG A 43 18.41 -13.64 -1.16
N LEU A 44 18.75 -12.43 -1.64
CA LEU A 44 18.26 -11.18 -1.07
C LEU A 44 17.20 -10.61 -2.02
N LEU A 45 16.03 -10.24 -1.49
CA LEU A 45 14.95 -9.61 -2.22
C LEU A 45 14.76 -8.18 -1.72
N TRP A 46 15.60 -7.27 -2.23
CA TRP A 46 15.58 -5.85 -1.88
C TRP A 46 14.46 -5.11 -2.62
N ARG A 47 13.22 -5.27 -2.14
CA ARG A 47 12.01 -4.53 -2.55
C ARG A 47 11.14 -4.20 -1.34
N SER A 48 10.19 -3.28 -1.52
CA SER A 48 9.07 -3.03 -0.59
C SER A 48 7.86 -3.87 -1.03
N PRO A 49 6.88 -4.19 -0.16
CA PRO A 49 6.69 -3.71 1.22
C PRO A 49 7.61 -4.35 2.26
N HIS A 50 8.17 -5.53 1.99
CA HIS A 50 9.04 -6.27 2.91
C HIS A 50 10.31 -6.73 2.19
N VAL A 51 11.49 -6.36 2.71
CA VAL A 51 12.75 -6.95 2.26
C VAL A 51 12.83 -8.37 2.80
N ALA A 52 13.09 -9.35 1.93
CA ALA A 52 13.17 -10.76 2.31
C ALA A 52 14.57 -11.35 2.08
N ILE A 53 14.97 -12.27 2.96
CA ILE A 53 16.24 -13.01 2.88
C ILE A 53 15.92 -14.51 2.94
N ASN A 54 16.48 -15.28 2.00
CA ASN A 54 16.48 -16.74 2.09
C ASN A 54 17.85 -17.22 2.59
N LEU A 55 17.85 -18.02 3.65
CA LEU A 55 19.03 -18.73 4.15
C LEU A 55 18.91 -20.22 3.87
N GLU A 56 20.00 -20.83 3.42
CA GLU A 56 20.17 -22.27 3.35
C GLU A 56 21.03 -22.74 4.53
N LEU A 57 20.56 -23.72 5.28
CA LEU A 57 21.28 -24.30 6.41
C LEU A 57 20.94 -25.77 6.59
N VAL A 58 21.77 -26.45 7.38
CA VAL A 58 21.58 -27.86 7.76
C VAL A 58 20.89 -27.89 9.12
N ASN A 59 19.75 -28.57 9.20
CA ASN A 59 18.99 -28.71 10.45
C ASN A 59 19.56 -29.82 11.35
N GLU A 60 18.99 -30.01 12.54
CA GLU A 60 19.46 -31.02 13.52
C GLU A 60 19.37 -32.46 13.01
N ALA A 61 18.55 -32.74 11.99
CA ALA A 61 18.45 -34.05 11.34
C ALA A 61 19.53 -34.26 10.25
N GLY A 62 20.35 -33.25 9.94
CA GLY A 62 21.35 -33.29 8.87
C GLY A 62 20.78 -32.97 7.48
N GLU A 63 19.53 -32.51 7.39
CA GLU A 63 18.88 -32.16 6.13
C GLU A 63 19.10 -30.69 5.79
N THR A 64 19.22 -30.37 4.49
CA THR A 64 19.34 -28.98 4.02
C THR A 64 17.95 -28.37 3.85
N GLU A 65 17.70 -27.24 4.51
CA GLU A 65 16.43 -26.51 4.45
C GLU A 65 16.63 -25.02 4.13
N ILE A 66 15.61 -24.41 3.51
CA ILE A 66 15.60 -22.97 3.19
C ILE A 66 14.70 -22.24 4.17
N TRP A 67 15.31 -21.45 5.06
CA TRP A 67 14.62 -20.49 5.90
C TRP A 67 14.25 -19.24 5.10
N LYS A 68 12.97 -18.87 5.13
CA LYS A 68 12.45 -17.63 4.55
C LYS A 68 12.26 -16.58 5.64
N LEU A 69 12.95 -15.45 5.51
CA LEU A 69 12.97 -14.40 6.52
C LEU A 69 12.36 -13.11 5.98
N GLU A 70 11.43 -12.54 6.74
CA GLU A 70 10.73 -11.28 6.42
C GLU A 70 11.29 -10.11 7.24
N SER A 71 11.31 -8.90 6.67
CA SER A 71 11.75 -7.67 7.34
C SER A 71 10.85 -6.48 6.98
N TYR A 72 11.18 -5.28 7.45
CA TYR A 72 10.46 -4.06 7.07
C TYR A 72 10.74 -3.62 5.61
N ALA A 73 9.99 -2.60 5.17
CA ALA A 73 10.20 -1.88 3.92
C ALA A 73 11.61 -1.29 3.81
N ILE A 74 12.09 -1.08 2.57
CA ILE A 74 13.42 -0.54 2.28
C ILE A 74 13.70 0.74 3.09
N ASN A 75 12.80 1.73 3.05
CA ASN A 75 13.00 3.02 3.71
C ASN A 75 13.20 2.86 5.23
N SER A 76 12.48 1.92 5.86
CA SER A 76 12.64 1.58 7.27
C SER A 76 14.00 0.97 7.58
N LEU A 77 14.53 0.10 6.71
CA LEU A 77 15.85 -0.52 6.89
C LEU A 77 16.99 0.46 6.59
N VAL A 78 16.86 1.26 5.52
CA VAL A 78 17.80 2.32 5.13
C VAL A 78 17.93 3.36 6.25
N GLY A 79 16.80 3.80 6.85
CA GLY A 79 16.81 4.69 8.02
C GLY A 79 17.40 4.06 9.30
N ARG A 80 17.58 2.73 9.33
CA ARG A 80 18.28 1.97 10.38
C ARG A 80 19.73 1.61 9.99
N GLY A 81 20.23 2.16 8.87
CA GLY A 81 21.61 2.00 8.42
C GLY A 81 21.89 0.81 7.51
N TRP A 82 20.88 0.07 7.05
CA TRP A 82 21.06 -1.01 6.07
C TRP A 82 21.36 -0.46 4.67
N LYS A 83 22.26 -1.12 3.94
CA LYS A 83 22.46 -0.94 2.51
C LYS A 83 22.17 -2.24 1.76
N LYS A 84 21.67 -2.14 0.52
CA LYS A 84 21.45 -3.29 -0.38
C LYS A 84 22.69 -4.18 -0.54
N THR A 85 23.88 -3.61 -0.39
CA THR A 85 25.17 -4.28 -0.53
C THR A 85 25.67 -4.99 0.73
N ASP A 86 24.98 -4.85 1.87
CA ASP A 86 25.44 -5.42 3.15
C ASP A 86 25.15 -6.93 3.27
N VAL A 87 24.12 -7.44 2.59
CA VAL A 87 23.78 -8.86 2.54
C VAL A 87 23.91 -9.35 1.10
N LYS A 88 24.86 -10.23 0.81
CA LYS A 88 25.08 -10.78 -0.54
C LYS A 88 24.81 -12.28 -0.61
N LYS A 89 24.37 -12.73 -1.78
CA LYS A 89 24.24 -14.16 -2.08
C LYS A 89 25.60 -14.87 -1.89
N GLY A 90 25.62 -15.96 -1.14
CA GLY A 90 26.80 -16.76 -0.83
C GLY A 90 27.50 -16.39 0.48
N GLU A 91 27.12 -15.29 1.15
CA GLU A 91 27.63 -14.96 2.49
C GLU A 91 26.91 -15.79 3.55
N VAL A 92 27.63 -16.22 4.60
CA VAL A 92 27.04 -16.83 5.79
C VAL A 92 26.68 -15.73 6.78
N ILE A 93 25.42 -15.69 7.24
CA ILE A 93 24.93 -14.71 8.22
C ILE A 93 24.16 -15.41 9.34
N THR A 94 24.09 -14.76 10.49
CA THR A 94 23.28 -15.18 11.64
C THR A 94 22.12 -14.22 11.81
N ALA A 95 20.89 -14.70 11.61
CA ALA A 95 19.66 -13.94 11.79
C ALA A 95 19.04 -14.24 13.16
N GLN A 96 18.65 -13.21 13.90
CA GLN A 96 17.74 -13.37 15.03
C GLN A 96 16.30 -13.14 14.57
N VAL A 97 15.40 -14.06 14.89
CA VAL A 97 14.02 -14.06 14.38
C VAL A 97 12.99 -14.40 15.45
N ASN A 98 11.79 -13.83 15.31
CA ASN A 98 10.58 -14.41 15.88
C ASN A 98 10.07 -15.48 14.88
N PRO A 99 10.10 -16.78 15.24
CA PRO A 99 9.82 -17.87 14.31
C PRO A 99 8.32 -18.01 14.00
N LEU A 100 7.99 -18.83 13.01
CA LEU A 100 6.60 -19.17 12.71
C LEU A 100 5.97 -20.08 13.79
N LYS A 101 4.77 -19.72 14.27
CA LYS A 101 3.93 -20.56 15.14
C LYS A 101 3.60 -21.93 14.54
N SER A 102 3.65 -22.04 13.20
CA SER A 102 3.43 -23.30 12.47
C SER A 102 4.63 -24.25 12.51
N GLY A 103 5.79 -23.82 13.01
CA GLY A 103 7.02 -24.61 13.04
C GLY A 103 7.73 -24.76 11.68
N LYS A 104 7.21 -24.14 10.60
CA LYS A 104 7.88 -24.14 9.29
C LYS A 104 9.19 -23.30 9.34
N PRO A 105 10.23 -23.64 8.55
CA PRO A 105 11.46 -22.85 8.41
C PRO A 105 11.24 -21.40 7.95
N GLY A 106 11.14 -20.47 8.90
CA GLY A 106 10.96 -19.03 8.63
C GLY A 106 10.59 -18.21 9.85
N GLY A 107 10.58 -16.89 9.68
CA GLY A 107 10.25 -15.93 10.74
C GLY A 107 10.40 -14.48 10.31
N VAL A 108 10.04 -13.56 11.21
CA VAL A 108 10.29 -12.12 11.04
C VAL A 108 11.58 -11.71 11.75
N LEU A 109 12.40 -10.91 11.08
CA LEU A 109 13.74 -10.53 11.49
C LEU A 109 13.76 -9.48 12.61
N GLN A 110 14.54 -9.75 13.66
CA GLN A 110 14.83 -8.80 14.74
C GLN A 110 16.15 -8.04 14.52
N TRP A 111 17.17 -8.74 14.02
CA TRP A 111 18.45 -8.20 13.50
C TRP A 111 19.20 -9.27 12.70
N VAL A 112 20.26 -8.86 12.00
CA VAL A 112 21.20 -9.76 11.30
C VAL A 112 22.62 -9.45 11.73
N THR A 113 23.40 -10.48 12.07
CA THR A 113 24.86 -10.41 12.18
C THR A 113 25.49 -10.93 10.88
N LEU A 114 26.29 -10.09 10.24
CA LEU A 114 26.99 -10.40 8.99
C LEU A 114 28.27 -11.21 9.23
N ALA A 115 28.82 -11.81 8.16
CA ALA A 115 30.09 -12.52 8.17
C ALA A 115 31.28 -11.67 8.67
N ASP A 116 31.21 -10.34 8.51
CA ASP A 116 32.22 -9.38 8.99
C ASP A 116 32.01 -8.93 10.45
N GLY A 117 31.01 -9.51 11.15
CA GLY A 117 30.67 -9.21 12.53
C GLY A 117 29.80 -7.97 12.73
N ARG A 118 29.47 -7.20 11.68
CA ARG A 118 28.52 -6.08 11.80
C ARG A 118 27.12 -6.60 12.09
N VAL A 119 26.41 -5.91 12.99
CA VAL A 119 24.99 -6.15 13.29
C VAL A 119 24.15 -5.10 12.59
N LEU A 120 23.27 -5.54 11.69
CA LEU A 120 22.26 -4.71 11.03
C LEU A 120 20.96 -4.74 11.86
N PRO A 121 20.53 -3.62 12.46
CA PRO A 121 19.44 -3.62 13.44
C PRO A 121 18.08 -3.41 12.77
N ILE A 122 17.01 -3.98 13.35
CA ILE A 122 15.63 -3.77 12.90
C ILE A 122 14.79 -3.27 14.07
N HIS A 123 14.83 -4.01 15.18
CA HIS A 123 14.18 -3.65 16.44
C HIS A 123 15.11 -2.83 17.35
N LYS A 124 14.54 -2.02 18.24
CA LYS A 124 15.28 -1.19 19.21
C LYS A 124 16.20 -2.02 20.13
N ASP A 125 15.83 -3.29 20.34
CA ASP A 125 16.44 -4.27 21.22
C ASP A 125 17.64 -5.00 20.57
N SER A 126 17.99 -4.64 19.32
CA SER A 126 19.16 -5.16 18.62
C SER A 126 20.45 -4.88 19.42
N PRO A 127 21.48 -5.75 19.42
CA PRO A 127 22.68 -5.62 20.26
C PRO A 127 23.43 -4.28 20.23
N ASN A 128 23.32 -3.50 19.16
CA ASN A 128 23.94 -2.17 19.00
C ASN A 128 22.93 -0.99 19.00
N GLY A 129 21.64 -1.29 19.20
CA GLY A 129 20.51 -0.37 19.06
C GLY A 129 20.24 0.08 17.61
N ASN A 130 19.08 0.72 17.39
CA ASN A 130 18.79 1.43 16.14
C ASN A 130 19.51 2.79 16.16
N LYS A 131 20.72 2.88 15.59
CA LYS A 131 21.34 4.17 15.28
C LYS A 131 20.78 4.69 13.96
N VAL A 132 20.14 5.85 13.99
CA VAL A 132 19.67 6.53 12.77
C VAL A 132 20.89 7.01 11.99
N VAL A 133 21.23 6.28 10.93
CA VAL A 133 22.25 6.70 9.98
C VAL A 133 21.56 7.55 8.92
N LYS A 134 21.85 8.86 8.89
CA LYS A 134 21.53 9.67 7.72
C LYS A 134 22.31 9.09 6.54
N VAL A 135 21.61 8.61 5.54
CA VAL A 135 22.24 8.18 4.28
C VAL A 135 22.51 9.43 3.47
N ASP A 136 23.79 9.79 3.36
CA ASP A 136 24.21 10.86 2.46
C ASP A 136 23.88 10.46 1.03
N VAL A 137 22.90 11.15 0.44
CA VAL A 137 22.57 11.01 -0.98
C VAL A 137 23.73 11.60 -1.78
N SER A 138 24.46 10.75 -2.51
CA SER A 138 25.60 11.16 -3.31
C SER A 138 25.23 12.25 -4.30
N THR A 139 25.80 13.45 -4.13
CA THR A 139 25.72 14.54 -5.11
C THR A 139 26.60 14.29 -6.34
N GLN A 140 27.50 13.31 -6.29
CA GLN A 140 28.17 12.79 -7.48
C GLN A 140 27.17 11.95 -8.28
N SER A 141 26.54 12.59 -9.25
CA SER A 141 25.59 11.94 -10.15
C SER A 141 26.32 10.99 -11.10
N THR A 142 26.16 9.67 -10.92
CA THR A 142 26.58 8.66 -11.90
C THR A 142 25.62 8.61 -13.10
N ILE A 143 25.25 9.77 -13.64
CA ILE A 143 24.44 9.89 -14.85
C ILE A 143 25.30 9.41 -16.02
N TYR A 144 24.81 8.40 -16.73
CA TYR A 144 25.43 7.94 -17.95
C TYR A 144 25.42 9.07 -18.99
N VAL A 145 26.61 9.51 -19.41
CA VAL A 145 26.78 10.44 -20.51
C VAL A 145 27.01 9.63 -21.78
N SER A 146 26.20 9.87 -22.81
CA SER A 146 26.33 9.21 -24.11
C SER A 146 27.71 9.45 -24.72
N THR A 147 28.29 8.42 -25.32
CA THR A 147 29.53 8.51 -26.10
C THR A 147 29.30 8.87 -27.57
N GLU A 148 28.06 9.17 -27.96
CA GLU A 148 27.69 9.63 -29.31
C GLU A 148 28.34 10.98 -29.62
N SER A 149 28.88 11.15 -30.83
CA SER A 149 29.47 12.42 -31.26
C SER A 149 28.39 13.50 -31.47
N ALA A 150 28.79 14.77 -31.40
CA ALA A 150 27.90 15.88 -31.71
C ALA A 150 27.43 15.85 -33.19
N GLU A 151 28.25 15.30 -34.09
CA GLU A 151 27.93 15.14 -35.52
C GLU A 151 26.87 14.05 -35.75
N ASP A 152 27.04 12.87 -35.15
CA ASP A 152 26.07 11.76 -35.26
C ASP A 152 24.72 12.15 -34.67
N LEU A 153 24.73 12.80 -33.49
CA LEU A 153 23.54 13.37 -32.86
C LEU A 153 22.84 14.37 -33.78
N ALA A 154 23.59 15.24 -34.47
CA ALA A 154 23.03 16.23 -35.39
C ALA A 154 22.39 15.57 -36.62
N VAL A 155 23.03 14.56 -37.22
CA VAL A 155 22.48 13.79 -38.34
C VAL A 155 21.19 13.07 -37.92
N ARG A 156 21.21 12.37 -36.79
CA ARG A 156 20.06 11.64 -36.24
C ARG A 156 18.90 12.58 -35.88
N ARG A 157 19.19 13.73 -35.28
CA ARG A 157 18.20 14.78 -34.95
C ARG A 157 17.58 15.38 -36.21
N LYS A 158 18.38 15.69 -37.24
CA LYS A 158 17.86 16.18 -38.53
C LYS A 158 16.89 15.18 -39.16
N ALA A 159 17.26 13.90 -39.21
CA ALA A 159 16.40 12.84 -39.73
C ALA A 159 15.09 12.70 -38.93
N ALA A 160 15.12 12.91 -37.61
CA ALA A 160 13.91 12.91 -36.78
C ALA A 160 13.00 14.12 -37.06
N LEU A 161 13.56 15.32 -37.20
CA LEU A 161 12.81 16.55 -37.50
C LEU A 161 12.12 16.50 -38.88
N GLU A 162 12.75 15.93 -39.90
CA GLU A 162 12.10 15.75 -41.21
C GLU A 162 10.96 14.71 -41.17
N ARG A 163 11.06 13.67 -40.31
CA ARG A 163 9.94 12.75 -40.08
C ARG A 163 8.77 13.43 -39.35
N GLU A 164 9.06 14.28 -38.35
CA GLU A 164 8.03 15.06 -37.65
C GLU A 164 7.27 15.95 -38.63
N LYS A 165 7.97 16.78 -39.42
CA LYS A 165 7.35 17.66 -40.43
C LYS A 165 6.48 16.90 -41.43
N LYS A 166 6.90 15.69 -41.83
CA LYS A 166 6.21 14.87 -42.81
C LYS A 166 4.92 14.23 -42.29
N TRP A 167 4.90 13.81 -41.02
CA TRP A 167 3.84 12.94 -40.48
C TRP A 167 3.01 13.56 -39.37
N ARG A 168 3.35 14.77 -38.88
CA ARG A 168 2.54 15.46 -37.87
C ARG A 168 1.15 15.83 -38.39
N PRO A 169 0.14 15.90 -37.50
CA PRO A 169 -1.15 16.50 -37.81
C PRO A 169 -1.00 17.95 -38.29
N ALA A 170 -1.87 18.38 -39.23
CA ALA A 170 -1.86 19.74 -39.76
C ALA A 170 -2.28 20.81 -38.73
N THR A 171 -3.06 20.40 -37.72
CA THR A 171 -3.56 21.27 -36.64
C THR A 171 -3.08 20.73 -35.30
N LEU A 172 -2.52 21.61 -34.46
CA LEU A 172 -2.08 21.32 -33.10
C LEU A 172 -2.46 22.52 -32.19
N PRO A 173 -2.75 22.30 -30.88
CA PRO A 173 -2.82 21.01 -30.19
C PRO A 173 -3.97 20.14 -30.70
N LEU A 174 -3.90 18.84 -30.42
CA LEU A 174 -5.00 17.92 -30.70
C LEU A 174 -6.11 18.14 -29.66
N ILE A 175 -7.35 18.23 -30.12
CA ILE A 175 -8.53 18.39 -29.28
C ILE A 175 -9.28 17.05 -29.22
N ASN A 176 -9.52 16.54 -28.02
CA ASN A 176 -10.32 15.33 -27.81
C ASN A 176 -11.80 15.72 -27.64
N ASN A 177 -12.64 15.38 -28.62
CA ASN A 177 -14.06 15.73 -28.62
C ASN A 177 -14.93 14.77 -27.77
N VAL A 178 -14.35 13.74 -27.14
CA VAL A 178 -15.09 12.78 -26.28
C VAL A 178 -15.26 13.31 -24.85
N GLY A 179 -14.60 14.41 -24.48
CA GLY A 179 -14.72 15.05 -23.18
C GLY A 179 -14.79 16.59 -23.26
N GLY A 180 -15.01 17.22 -22.12
CA GLY A 180 -14.83 18.67 -21.96
C GLY A 180 -13.36 19.06 -21.74
N PRO A 181 -13.06 20.36 -21.52
CA PRO A 181 -11.71 20.84 -21.25
C PRO A 181 -11.01 20.09 -20.12
N GLY A 182 -9.73 19.78 -20.31
CA GLY A 182 -8.89 19.14 -19.32
C GLY A 182 -8.47 20.10 -18.20
N ALA A 183 -8.32 19.58 -16.98
CA ALA A 183 -7.82 20.37 -15.86
C ALA A 183 -6.37 20.86 -16.05
N LEU A 184 -5.62 20.23 -16.97
CA LEU A 184 -4.25 20.61 -17.34
C LEU A 184 -4.18 21.37 -18.67
N ASP A 185 -5.32 21.72 -19.28
CA ASP A 185 -5.33 22.52 -20.50
C ASP A 185 -4.71 23.90 -20.21
N PRO A 186 -3.88 24.46 -21.11
CA PRO A 186 -3.20 25.74 -20.86
C PRO A 186 -4.16 26.87 -20.48
N GLU A 187 -5.32 26.95 -21.14
CA GLU A 187 -6.37 27.92 -20.83
C GLU A 187 -6.99 27.71 -19.45
N ALA A 188 -7.19 26.45 -19.04
CA ALA A 188 -7.70 26.10 -17.72
C ALA A 188 -6.70 26.49 -16.61
N LEU A 189 -5.40 26.28 -16.84
CA LEU A 189 -4.34 26.61 -15.89
C LEU A 189 -4.16 28.13 -15.71
N ILE A 190 -4.17 28.92 -16.79
CA ILE A 190 -3.97 30.39 -16.71
C ILE A 190 -5.22 31.17 -16.27
N LYS A 191 -6.41 30.55 -16.27
CA LYS A 191 -7.67 31.18 -15.84
C LYS A 191 -7.55 31.66 -14.40
N LYS A 192 -7.75 32.97 -14.18
CA LYS A 192 -7.74 33.56 -12.83
C LYS A 192 -8.86 32.96 -11.96
N ARG A 193 -8.51 32.65 -10.72
CA ARG A 193 -9.38 32.13 -9.65
C ARG A 193 -9.10 32.90 -8.36
N SER A 194 -9.95 32.74 -7.35
CA SER A 194 -9.59 33.13 -5.98
C SER A 194 -8.35 32.36 -5.53
N ALA A 195 -7.58 32.93 -4.60
CA ALA A 195 -6.53 32.19 -3.91
C ALA A 195 -7.16 31.00 -3.16
N ALA A 196 -6.44 29.88 -3.11
CA ALA A 196 -6.81 28.77 -2.24
C ALA A 196 -6.53 29.17 -0.77
N PRO A 197 -7.43 28.86 0.18
CA PRO A 197 -7.20 29.03 1.62
C PRO A 197 -5.92 28.34 2.12
N PHE A 198 -5.59 27.17 1.56
CA PHE A 198 -4.36 26.44 1.85
C PHE A 198 -3.79 25.72 0.62
N ASP A 199 -2.53 25.29 0.73
CA ASP A 199 -1.83 24.45 -0.24
C ASP A 199 -1.57 23.04 0.32
N MET A 200 -2.20 22.04 -0.28
CA MET A 200 -2.01 20.62 0.05
C MET A 200 -0.68 20.05 -0.42
N THR A 201 0.11 20.77 -1.24
CA THR A 201 1.34 20.24 -1.84
C THR A 201 2.33 19.77 -0.78
N GLY A 202 2.76 18.51 -0.88
CA GLY A 202 3.65 17.88 0.09
C GLY A 202 3.44 16.37 0.24
N VAL A 203 4.20 15.75 1.15
CA VAL A 203 4.04 14.34 1.54
C VAL A 203 3.35 14.26 2.89
N TRP A 204 2.40 13.34 3.02
CA TRP A 204 1.48 13.23 4.16
C TRP A 204 1.34 11.78 4.60
N GLU A 205 1.53 11.50 5.88
CA GLU A 205 1.38 10.16 6.47
C GLU A 205 0.16 10.12 7.39
N PHE A 206 -0.56 9.00 7.40
CA PHE A 206 -1.72 8.84 8.29
C PHE A 206 -1.27 8.81 9.76
N ARG A 207 -1.83 9.71 10.58
CA ARG A 207 -1.60 9.70 12.03
C ARG A 207 -2.45 8.61 12.68
N VAL A 208 -1.80 7.49 12.97
CA VAL A 208 -2.35 6.36 13.73
C VAL A 208 -2.93 6.82 15.06
N GLU A 209 -4.16 6.41 15.36
CA GLU A 209 -4.84 6.74 16.63
C GLU A 209 -4.37 5.81 17.76
N ASP A 210 -3.33 6.20 18.51
CA ASP A 210 -2.71 5.40 19.58
C ASP A 210 -3.72 4.83 20.60
N GLU A 211 -4.74 5.59 20.98
CA GLU A 211 -5.80 5.15 21.90
C GLU A 211 -6.66 4.00 21.34
N ARG A 212 -6.74 3.85 20.01
CA ARG A 212 -7.41 2.72 19.35
C ARG A 212 -6.46 1.54 19.21
N SER A 213 -5.18 1.79 18.91
CA SER A 213 -4.12 0.78 18.80
C SER A 213 -3.98 -0.08 20.07
N ALA A 214 -4.34 0.45 21.24
CA ALA A 214 -4.31 -0.26 22.52
C ALA A 214 -5.44 -1.30 22.70
N LYS A 215 -6.45 -1.38 21.81
CA LYS A 215 -7.60 -2.27 21.96
C LYS A 215 -7.43 -3.57 21.14
N PRO A 216 -7.42 -4.75 21.78
CA PRO A 216 -7.31 -6.02 21.05
C PRO A 216 -8.38 -6.19 19.97
N GLY A 217 -7.98 -6.52 18.75
CA GLY A 217 -8.88 -6.74 17.61
C GLY A 217 -9.44 -5.47 16.96
N VAL A 218 -8.93 -4.28 17.32
CA VAL A 218 -9.25 -3.00 16.67
C VAL A 218 -8.05 -2.54 15.87
N ASN A 219 -8.20 -2.42 14.56
CA ASN A 219 -7.17 -1.81 13.72
C ASN A 219 -7.26 -0.27 13.83
N PRO A 220 -6.15 0.47 14.02
CA PRO A 220 -6.21 1.93 14.19
C PRO A 220 -6.42 2.69 12.87
N TRP A 221 -6.17 2.05 11.73
CA TRP A 221 -6.46 2.58 10.39
C TRP A 221 -7.90 2.36 9.92
N ASP A 222 -8.68 1.55 10.63
CA ASP A 222 -10.09 1.28 10.30
C ASP A 222 -11.02 2.41 10.80
N PHE A 223 -12.26 2.34 10.33
CA PHE A 223 -13.32 3.32 10.56
C PHE A 223 -14.22 2.84 11.71
N TYR A 224 -14.17 3.51 12.85
CA TYR A 224 -14.97 3.15 14.05
C TYR A 224 -15.58 4.38 14.72
N PRO A 225 -16.80 4.28 15.30
CA PRO A 225 -17.63 3.07 15.44
C PRO A 225 -18.24 2.62 14.10
N ILE A 226 -18.49 1.31 13.94
CA ILE A 226 -19.21 0.73 12.79
C ILE A 226 -20.68 1.20 12.86
N PRO A 227 -21.36 1.54 11.74
CA PRO A 227 -22.72 2.03 11.78
C PRO A 227 -23.68 0.84 11.90
N LYS A 228 -24.99 1.11 11.91
CA LYS A 228 -25.97 0.03 11.82
C LYS A 228 -25.94 -0.58 10.42
N LEU A 229 -25.30 -1.73 10.28
CA LEU A 229 -25.22 -2.47 9.03
C LEU A 229 -26.59 -3.07 8.63
N MET A 230 -26.80 -3.20 7.33
CA MET A 230 -27.90 -3.95 6.75
C MET A 230 -27.64 -5.47 6.87
N PRO A 231 -28.67 -6.34 6.88
CA PRO A 231 -28.48 -7.76 7.19
C PRO A 231 -27.46 -8.50 6.32
N LYS A 232 -27.35 -8.14 5.03
CA LYS A 232 -26.35 -8.68 4.09
C LYS A 232 -24.92 -8.32 4.54
N ALA A 233 -24.64 -7.03 4.73
CA ALA A 233 -23.33 -6.55 5.16
C ALA A 233 -22.94 -7.05 6.56
N GLN A 234 -23.90 -7.14 7.49
CA GLN A 234 -23.68 -7.71 8.81
C GLN A 234 -23.25 -9.18 8.73
N ALA A 235 -23.92 -9.98 7.89
CA ALA A 235 -23.56 -11.39 7.69
C ALA A 235 -22.13 -11.56 7.12
N THR A 236 -21.71 -10.72 6.16
CA THR A 236 -20.34 -10.72 5.62
C THR A 236 -19.30 -10.37 6.70
N LEU A 237 -19.57 -9.38 7.54
CA LEU A 237 -18.69 -9.02 8.65
C LEU A 237 -18.60 -10.12 9.71
N ASP A 238 -19.71 -10.80 10.01
CA ASP A 238 -19.75 -11.89 10.98
C ASP A 238 -19.07 -13.16 10.45
N GLU A 239 -19.18 -13.45 9.14
CA GLU A 239 -18.40 -14.51 8.48
C GLU A 239 -16.89 -14.22 8.55
N TYR A 240 -16.48 -12.99 8.20
CA TYR A 240 -15.07 -12.56 8.30
C TYR A 240 -14.54 -12.76 9.73
N ARG A 241 -15.31 -12.32 10.73
CA ARG A 241 -15.00 -12.48 12.16
C ARG A 241 -14.90 -13.95 12.59
N ALA A 242 -15.80 -14.80 12.10
CA ALA A 242 -15.78 -16.23 12.40
C ALA A 242 -14.55 -16.94 11.82
N VAL A 243 -14.03 -16.49 10.67
CA VAL A 243 -12.79 -17.02 10.08
C VAL A 243 -11.57 -16.60 10.91
N ILE A 244 -11.42 -15.32 11.23
CA ILE A 244 -10.26 -14.85 12.02
C ILE A 244 -10.25 -15.40 13.46
N ALA A 245 -11.42 -15.64 14.06
CA ALA A 245 -11.54 -16.28 15.38
C ALA A 245 -11.02 -17.73 15.41
N GLN A 246 -10.98 -18.42 14.26
CA GLN A 246 -10.37 -19.75 14.13
C GLN A 246 -8.84 -19.69 13.94
N GLY A 247 -8.24 -18.50 14.05
CA GLY A 247 -6.84 -18.27 13.70
C GLY A 247 -6.56 -18.48 12.20
N LYS A 248 -7.60 -18.53 11.36
CA LYS A 248 -7.49 -18.57 9.90
C LYS A 248 -7.45 -17.16 9.34
N ARG A 249 -7.06 -17.07 8.07
CA ARG A 249 -7.07 -15.79 7.37
C ARG A 249 -8.42 -15.48 6.75
N GLY A 250 -9.00 -14.34 7.12
CA GLY A 250 -10.19 -13.81 6.45
C GLY A 250 -9.90 -13.41 5.01
N MET A 251 -10.94 -13.31 4.18
CA MET A 251 -10.82 -12.81 2.81
C MET A 251 -10.46 -11.32 2.84
N ASP A 252 -9.45 -10.93 2.07
CA ASP A 252 -8.96 -9.56 1.97
C ASP A 252 -8.54 -9.29 0.51
N PRO A 253 -9.25 -8.41 -0.23
CA PRO A 253 -8.94 -8.09 -1.61
C PRO A 253 -7.53 -7.53 -1.82
N HIS A 254 -7.01 -6.79 -0.85
CA HIS A 254 -5.70 -6.15 -0.93
C HIS A 254 -4.58 -7.20 -0.87
N ALA A 255 -4.81 -8.31 -0.16
CA ALA A 255 -3.95 -9.50 -0.18
C ALA A 255 -3.94 -10.23 -1.54
N ARG A 256 -4.90 -9.93 -2.43
CA ARG A 256 -4.91 -10.36 -3.84
C ARG A 256 -4.49 -9.24 -4.79
N CYS A 257 -3.93 -8.15 -4.26
CA CYS A 257 -3.50 -6.95 -4.98
C CYS A 257 -4.62 -6.20 -5.73
N TYR A 258 -5.90 -6.39 -5.36
CA TYR A 258 -6.96 -5.49 -5.83
C TYR A 258 -6.67 -4.05 -5.32
N PRO A 259 -6.95 -3.00 -6.12
CA PRO A 259 -6.73 -1.63 -5.70
C PRO A 259 -7.56 -1.29 -4.45
N PRO A 260 -6.99 -0.64 -3.41
CA PRO A 260 -7.74 -0.40 -2.17
C PRO A 260 -8.85 0.64 -2.29
N GLY A 261 -8.66 1.64 -3.16
CA GLY A 261 -9.64 2.68 -3.37
C GLY A 261 -9.88 3.63 -2.19
N GLN A 262 -10.80 4.56 -2.38
CA GLN A 262 -11.29 5.37 -1.25
C GLN A 262 -12.26 4.57 -0.38
N PRO A 263 -12.25 4.76 0.95
CA PRO A 263 -11.31 5.56 1.75
C PRO A 263 -10.06 4.77 2.19
N ALA A 264 -10.01 3.44 1.97
CA ALA A 264 -8.98 2.55 2.53
C ALA A 264 -7.54 2.91 2.13
N LEU A 265 -7.35 3.41 0.90
CA LEU A 265 -6.07 3.88 0.37
C LEU A 265 -5.50 5.06 1.18
N MET A 266 -6.35 5.78 1.91
CA MET A 266 -5.97 6.92 2.77
C MET A 266 -5.59 6.52 4.21
N THR A 267 -5.55 5.24 4.61
CA THR A 267 -5.26 4.91 6.03
C THR A 267 -4.22 3.84 6.28
N ARG A 268 -4.06 2.84 5.39
CA ARG A 268 -3.21 1.66 5.67
C ARG A 268 -2.14 1.33 4.64
N PHE A 269 -1.92 2.20 3.65
CA PHE A 269 -0.99 1.98 2.55
C PHE A 269 0.22 2.94 2.52
N GLY A 270 0.53 3.52 3.69
CA GLY A 270 1.61 4.48 3.92
C GLY A 270 1.32 5.88 3.39
N ALA A 271 2.32 6.76 3.49
CA ALA A 271 2.22 8.13 3.03
C ALA A 271 1.80 8.27 1.55
N PHE A 272 1.14 9.40 1.27
CA PHE A 272 0.84 9.88 -0.07
C PHE A 272 1.55 11.21 -0.34
N MET A 273 1.78 11.50 -1.62
CA MET A 273 2.19 12.83 -2.07
C MET A 273 1.01 13.54 -2.73
N ALA A 274 0.82 14.81 -2.41
CA ALA A 274 -0.17 15.67 -3.03
C ALA A 274 0.53 16.78 -3.84
N ILE A 275 -0.03 17.11 -5.00
CA ILE A 275 0.36 18.23 -5.86
C ILE A 275 -0.90 19.06 -6.13
N GLN A 276 -0.96 20.27 -5.60
CA GLN A 276 -2.09 21.18 -5.81
C GLN A 276 -1.80 22.15 -6.95
N LEU A 277 -2.68 22.15 -7.95
CA LEU A 277 -2.76 23.13 -9.02
C LEU A 277 -4.04 23.96 -8.87
N PRO A 278 -4.17 25.13 -9.52
CA PRO A 278 -5.40 25.93 -9.50
C PRO A 278 -6.65 25.21 -10.04
N THR A 279 -6.47 24.08 -10.71
CA THR A 279 -7.50 23.30 -11.40
C THR A 279 -7.75 21.91 -10.81
N ALA A 280 -6.83 21.38 -10.00
CA ALA A 280 -6.94 20.05 -9.42
C ALA A 280 -5.91 19.81 -8.30
N VAL A 281 -6.23 18.92 -7.35
CA VAL A 281 -5.24 18.27 -6.47
C VAL A 281 -5.01 16.85 -6.98
N TYR A 282 -3.78 16.53 -7.34
CA TYR A 282 -3.36 15.16 -7.65
C TYR A 282 -2.77 14.54 -6.40
N ILE A 283 -3.30 13.39 -5.97
CA ILE A 283 -2.78 12.62 -4.84
C ILE A 283 -2.27 11.29 -5.39
N VAL A 284 -0.99 11.01 -5.19
CA VAL A 284 -0.32 9.78 -5.61
C VAL A 284 0.07 8.98 -4.37
N HIS A 285 -0.37 7.73 -4.33
CA HIS A 285 -0.09 6.79 -3.27
C HIS A 285 1.01 5.82 -3.69
N ARG A 286 1.80 5.39 -2.70
CA ARG A 286 2.85 4.38 -2.90
C ARG A 286 2.32 3.06 -3.47
N PHE A 287 1.20 2.57 -2.94
CA PHE A 287 0.69 1.23 -3.25
C PHE A 287 0.04 1.16 -4.64
N ASN A 288 0.51 0.22 -5.46
CA ASN A 288 0.12 -0.01 -6.86
C ASN A 288 0.21 1.23 -7.76
N ASN A 289 1.06 2.21 -7.40
CA ASN A 289 1.12 3.54 -8.03
C ASN A 289 -0.27 4.19 -8.15
N SER A 290 -1.18 3.90 -7.22
CA SER A 290 -2.57 4.36 -7.29
C SER A 290 -2.63 5.87 -7.12
N PHE A 291 -3.44 6.54 -7.94
CA PHE A 291 -3.64 7.98 -7.86
C PHE A 291 -5.13 8.32 -7.80
N ARG A 292 -5.45 9.43 -7.15
CA ARG A 292 -6.76 10.08 -7.21
C ARG A 292 -6.57 11.55 -7.61
N THR A 293 -7.60 12.13 -8.23
CA THR A 293 -7.61 13.53 -8.63
C THR A 293 -8.85 14.20 -8.06
N ILE A 294 -8.68 15.31 -7.36
CA ILE A 294 -9.78 16.17 -6.91
C ILE A 294 -9.84 17.35 -7.87
N PHE A 295 -10.87 17.46 -8.71
CA PHE A 295 -10.97 18.58 -9.66
C PHE A 295 -11.50 19.85 -8.99
N LEU A 296 -10.79 20.97 -9.17
CA LEU A 296 -11.07 22.30 -8.58
C LEU A 296 -11.44 23.36 -9.64
N ASP A 297 -11.50 22.99 -10.91
CA ASP A 297 -11.68 23.94 -12.02
C ASP A 297 -13.11 24.45 -12.21
N GLY A 298 -14.06 23.96 -11.40
CA GLY A 298 -15.47 24.32 -11.39
C GLY A 298 -16.38 23.36 -12.18
N ARG A 299 -15.85 22.25 -12.70
CA ARG A 299 -16.67 21.21 -13.35
C ARG A 299 -17.67 20.54 -12.39
N GLY A 300 -18.65 19.85 -12.97
CA GLY A 300 -19.49 18.88 -12.26
C GLY A 300 -18.96 17.45 -12.44
N HIS A 301 -19.62 16.49 -11.80
CA HIS A 301 -19.35 15.07 -12.01
C HIS A 301 -19.57 14.65 -13.46
N VAL A 302 -18.85 13.61 -13.89
CA VAL A 302 -19.09 12.95 -15.17
C VAL A 302 -20.48 12.31 -15.14
N ASN A 303 -21.25 12.48 -16.23
CA ASN A 303 -22.57 11.86 -16.39
C ASN A 303 -22.43 10.34 -16.23
N GLU A 304 -23.27 9.76 -15.38
CA GLU A 304 -23.35 8.34 -15.05
C GLU A 304 -23.32 7.42 -16.27
N ASP A 305 -24.04 7.76 -17.35
CA ASP A 305 -24.11 6.99 -18.61
C ASP A 305 -22.74 6.76 -19.28
N ILE A 306 -21.75 7.60 -18.96
CA ILE A 306 -20.39 7.56 -19.52
C ILE A 306 -19.29 7.63 -18.44
N ARG A 307 -19.66 7.59 -17.15
CA ARG A 307 -18.72 7.71 -16.04
C ARG A 307 -18.00 6.37 -15.89
N GLN A 308 -16.69 6.38 -16.05
CA GLN A 308 -15.89 5.22 -15.69
C GLN A 308 -15.93 5.05 -14.17
N GLU A 309 -16.43 3.91 -13.73
CA GLU A 309 -16.40 3.53 -12.32
C GLU A 309 -14.98 3.11 -11.92
N THR A 310 -14.53 3.56 -10.74
CA THR A 310 -13.19 3.26 -10.25
C THR A 310 -13.16 3.16 -8.73
N TYR A 311 -12.20 2.41 -8.20
CA TYR A 311 -11.90 2.35 -6.77
C TYR A 311 -11.66 3.73 -6.10
N ASN A 312 -11.20 4.75 -6.85
CA ASN A 312 -10.91 6.08 -6.29
C ASN A 312 -12.04 7.11 -6.53
N GLY A 313 -13.08 6.74 -7.28
CA GLY A 313 -14.22 7.60 -7.61
C GLY A 313 -13.90 8.75 -8.57
N ASP A 314 -14.96 9.41 -9.04
CA ASP A 314 -14.92 10.74 -9.66
C ASP A 314 -15.10 11.78 -8.55
N ALA A 315 -14.11 12.67 -8.35
CA ALA A 315 -14.03 13.55 -7.18
C ALA A 315 -13.98 15.04 -7.56
N ILE A 316 -14.95 15.82 -7.06
CA ILE A 316 -15.12 17.24 -7.37
C ILE A 316 -14.97 18.07 -6.09
N GLY A 317 -13.95 18.91 -6.06
CA GLY A 317 -13.62 19.79 -4.93
C GLY A 317 -14.15 21.22 -5.10
N ARG A 318 -14.62 21.81 -4.00
CA ARG A 318 -15.03 23.23 -3.91
C ARG A 318 -14.58 23.81 -2.57
N TRP A 319 -14.05 25.03 -2.60
CA TRP A 319 -13.72 25.77 -1.38
C TRP A 319 -15.00 26.29 -0.72
N ASP A 320 -15.13 26.06 0.59
CA ASP A 320 -16.22 26.57 1.43
C ASP A 320 -15.60 27.17 2.70
N GLY A 321 -15.51 28.50 2.75
CA GLY A 321 -14.67 29.20 3.72
C GLY A 321 -13.21 28.76 3.62
N ASP A 322 -12.66 28.33 4.75
CA ASP A 322 -11.28 27.85 4.88
C ASP A 322 -11.13 26.32 4.68
N SER A 323 -12.22 25.62 4.31
CA SER A 323 -12.25 24.17 4.06
C SER A 323 -12.35 23.83 2.57
N LEU A 324 -11.72 22.73 2.16
CA LEU A 324 -11.97 22.11 0.86
C LEU A 324 -12.99 20.98 1.02
N LYS A 325 -14.20 21.18 0.46
CA LYS A 325 -15.23 20.14 0.38
C LYS A 325 -15.09 19.35 -0.90
N VAL A 326 -15.08 18.03 -0.81
CA VAL A 326 -14.98 17.12 -1.95
C VAL A 326 -16.20 16.20 -1.98
N ASP A 327 -16.90 16.15 -3.10
CA ASP A 327 -17.94 15.15 -3.37
C ASP A 327 -17.35 14.04 -4.25
N LEU A 328 -17.62 12.77 -3.92
CA LEU A 328 -17.09 11.60 -4.61
C LEU A 328 -18.19 10.57 -4.91
N VAL A 329 -18.23 10.10 -6.16
CA VAL A 329 -19.21 9.15 -6.70
C VAL A 329 -18.56 8.17 -7.68
N GLY A 330 -19.29 7.14 -8.12
CA GLY A 330 -18.81 6.23 -9.18
C GLY A 330 -17.81 5.19 -8.67
N PHE A 331 -18.05 4.67 -7.46
CA PHE A 331 -17.31 3.55 -6.88
C PHE A 331 -17.96 2.22 -7.31
N GLY A 332 -17.55 1.70 -8.46
CA GLY A 332 -18.08 0.47 -9.03
C GLY A 332 -16.95 -0.40 -9.52
N SER A 333 -16.42 -1.26 -8.64
CA SER A 333 -15.37 -2.20 -8.98
C SER A 333 -15.44 -3.42 -8.07
N PRO A 334 -15.24 -4.65 -8.59
CA PRO A 334 -15.27 -5.85 -7.77
C PRO A 334 -14.30 -5.77 -6.59
N GLU A 335 -14.69 -6.35 -5.46
CA GLU A 335 -13.82 -6.50 -4.28
C GLU A 335 -13.34 -5.16 -3.69
N HIS A 336 -14.10 -4.07 -3.85
CA HIS A 336 -13.83 -2.78 -3.19
C HIS A 336 -14.30 -2.80 -1.72
N TRP A 337 -13.35 -2.84 -0.79
CA TRP A 337 -13.59 -2.93 0.65
C TRP A 337 -13.02 -1.72 1.39
N ILE A 338 -13.86 -0.95 2.06
CA ILE A 338 -13.41 0.21 2.88
C ILE A 338 -12.56 -0.24 4.08
N MET A 339 -12.85 -1.42 4.63
CA MET A 339 -12.10 -2.08 5.70
C MET A 339 -12.49 -3.56 5.78
N ASP A 340 -11.82 -4.29 6.66
CA ASP A 340 -11.97 -5.73 6.81
C ASP A 340 -13.43 -6.15 7.13
N GLY A 341 -14.03 -6.92 6.22
CA GLY A 341 -15.40 -7.43 6.34
C GLY A 341 -16.51 -6.45 5.92
N ILE A 342 -16.19 -5.24 5.44
CA ILE A 342 -17.18 -4.28 4.95
C ILE A 342 -16.86 -3.83 3.53
N GLN A 343 -17.79 -4.14 2.62
CA GLN A 343 -17.74 -3.81 1.19
C GLN A 343 -18.60 -2.58 0.89
N VAL A 344 -18.41 -2.00 -0.30
CA VAL A 344 -19.29 -0.96 -0.85
C VAL A 344 -20.16 -1.50 -1.99
N SER A 345 -21.31 -0.88 -2.21
CA SER A 345 -22.15 -1.06 -3.39
C SER A 345 -21.90 0.05 -4.43
N GLU A 346 -22.46 -0.11 -5.63
CA GLU A 346 -22.50 0.93 -6.66
C GLU A 346 -23.23 2.22 -6.19
N GLN A 347 -24.05 2.12 -5.13
CA GLN A 347 -24.73 3.27 -4.51
C GLN A 347 -23.85 4.02 -3.50
N PHE A 348 -22.62 3.56 -3.24
CA PHE A 348 -21.71 4.22 -2.31
C PHE A 348 -21.35 5.63 -2.76
N ARG A 349 -21.44 6.56 -1.82
CA ARG A 349 -21.05 7.97 -1.96
C ARG A 349 -20.21 8.38 -0.77
N MET A 350 -19.26 9.26 -1.04
CA MET A 350 -18.34 9.77 -0.04
C MET A 350 -18.22 11.28 -0.19
N THR A 351 -18.31 11.99 0.94
CA THR A 351 -17.98 13.43 1.01
C THR A 351 -16.80 13.60 1.95
N GLU A 352 -15.86 14.47 1.59
CA GLU A 352 -14.75 14.88 2.45
C GLU A 352 -14.85 16.36 2.78
N HIS A 353 -14.57 16.73 4.03
CA HIS A 353 -14.23 18.09 4.42
C HIS A 353 -12.77 18.10 4.87
N ILE A 354 -11.91 18.77 4.10
CA ILE A 354 -10.47 18.83 4.30
C ILE A 354 -10.13 20.20 4.88
N GLU A 355 -9.44 20.21 6.02
CA GLU A 355 -8.94 21.41 6.69
C GLU A 355 -7.43 21.33 6.93
N MET A 356 -6.76 22.47 6.89
CA MET A 356 -5.33 22.60 7.14
C MET A 356 -5.10 23.19 8.54
N LEU A 357 -4.47 22.41 9.42
CA LEU A 357 -4.19 22.76 10.81
C LEU A 357 -2.68 22.95 11.03
N ASN A 358 -2.33 23.43 12.24
CA ASN A 358 -0.96 23.44 12.76
C ASN A 358 0.07 24.09 11.80
N GLU A 359 -0.23 25.32 11.35
CA GLU A 359 0.65 26.11 10.47
C GLU A 359 1.01 25.39 9.14
N GLY A 360 0.09 24.56 8.63
CA GLY A 360 0.29 23.83 7.38
C GLY A 360 0.88 22.43 7.55
N ASN A 361 0.99 21.90 8.77
CA ASN A 361 1.68 20.63 9.06
C ASN A 361 0.75 19.45 9.39
N THR A 362 -0.56 19.67 9.54
CA THR A 362 -1.53 18.60 9.72
C THR A 362 -2.75 18.83 8.83
N LEU A 363 -3.11 17.87 7.96
CA LEU A 363 -4.45 17.82 7.38
C LEU A 363 -5.41 17.14 8.35
N MET A 364 -6.59 17.71 8.53
CA MET A 364 -7.73 17.04 9.12
C MET A 364 -8.73 16.74 8.00
N ILE A 365 -9.16 15.50 7.86
CA ILE A 365 -10.15 15.08 6.88
C ILE A 365 -11.33 14.46 7.62
N GLU A 366 -12.46 15.16 7.65
CA GLU A 366 -13.75 14.53 7.95
C GLU A 366 -14.23 13.80 6.69
N MET A 367 -14.57 12.53 6.83
CA MET A 367 -15.08 11.67 5.77
C MET A 367 -16.50 11.23 6.16
N ILE A 368 -17.45 11.39 5.23
CA ILE A 368 -18.86 11.03 5.39
C ILE A 368 -19.21 9.98 4.34
N PHE A 369 -19.63 8.80 4.80
CA PHE A 369 -19.92 7.63 3.97
C PHE A 369 -21.42 7.35 3.93
N VAL A 370 -21.98 7.15 2.73
CA VAL A 370 -23.38 6.78 2.53
C VAL A 370 -23.45 5.60 1.56
N ASP A 371 -24.03 4.48 2.00
CA ASP A 371 -24.32 3.31 1.17
C ASP A 371 -25.60 2.63 1.70
N PRO A 372 -26.77 2.91 1.11
CA PRO A 372 -28.05 2.42 1.63
C PRO A 372 -28.25 0.90 1.47
N GLU A 373 -27.42 0.22 0.67
CA GLU A 373 -27.45 -1.25 0.58
C GLU A 373 -26.73 -1.91 1.76
N ASN A 374 -25.68 -1.27 2.27
CA ASN A 374 -24.79 -1.84 3.27
C ASN A 374 -24.97 -1.27 4.69
N TRP A 375 -25.39 -0.01 4.87
CA TRP A 375 -25.66 0.57 6.19
C TRP A 375 -26.78 1.63 6.22
N VAL A 376 -27.27 1.90 7.43
CA VAL A 376 -28.31 2.90 7.67
C VAL A 376 -27.69 4.28 7.92
N GLY A 377 -27.98 5.23 7.02
CA GLY A 377 -27.67 6.65 7.19
C GLY A 377 -26.21 7.02 6.89
N GLU A 378 -25.79 8.16 7.43
CA GLU A 378 -24.42 8.66 7.30
C GLU A 378 -23.48 7.99 8.30
N TRP A 379 -22.29 7.64 7.85
CA TRP A 379 -21.23 7.09 8.70
C TRP A 379 -19.99 7.99 8.62
N LYS A 380 -19.63 8.63 9.73
CA LYS A 380 -18.66 9.74 9.77
C LYS A 380 -17.40 9.39 10.55
N HIS A 381 -16.25 9.80 10.03
CA HIS A 381 -14.95 9.70 10.70
C HIS A 381 -14.10 10.92 10.42
N THR A 382 -13.31 11.33 11.40
CA THR A 382 -12.22 12.28 11.19
C THR A 382 -10.90 11.51 11.22
N LYS A 383 -10.03 11.73 10.23
CA LYS A 383 -8.67 11.20 10.18
C LYS A 383 -7.68 12.35 10.04
N PHE A 384 -6.51 12.20 10.65
CA PHE A 384 -5.45 13.20 10.65
C PHE A 384 -4.24 12.70 9.85
N TYR A 385 -3.56 13.64 9.19
CA TYR A 385 -2.39 13.35 8.38
C TYR A 385 -1.29 14.35 8.68
N ASP A 386 -0.10 13.88 9.00
CA ASP A 386 1.03 14.73 9.32
C ASP A 386 1.98 14.89 8.14
N ARG A 387 2.45 16.12 7.94
CA ARG A 387 3.40 16.46 6.88
C ARG A 387 4.73 15.77 7.15
N LEU A 388 5.22 15.01 6.19
CA LEU A 388 6.57 14.46 6.20
C LEU A 388 7.53 15.35 5.40
N LEU A 389 8.75 15.48 5.92
CA LEU A 389 9.87 16.17 5.28
C LEU A 389 11.03 15.19 5.09
N ASN A 390 11.83 15.38 4.04
CA ASN A 390 12.94 14.49 3.68
C ASN A 390 12.50 13.05 3.32
N MET A 391 11.31 12.92 2.74
CA MET A 391 10.77 11.68 2.18
C MET A 391 10.12 11.99 0.82
N ASP A 392 10.36 11.12 -0.15
CA ASP A 392 9.62 11.06 -1.42
C ASP A 392 8.81 9.76 -1.48
N ILE A 393 7.76 9.76 -2.30
CA ILE A 393 6.97 8.55 -2.58
C ILE A 393 7.61 7.79 -3.75
N GLU A 394 8.17 6.62 -3.45
CA GLU A 394 8.69 5.68 -4.44
C GLU A 394 7.62 4.67 -4.87
N GLU A 395 7.74 4.14 -6.09
CA GLU A 395 6.92 3.03 -6.60
C GLU A 395 6.88 1.84 -5.63
N ALA A 396 5.68 1.28 -5.43
CA ALA A 396 5.51 -0.05 -4.84
C ALA A 396 4.36 -0.80 -5.54
N THR A 397 4.71 -1.87 -6.24
CA THR A 397 3.75 -2.69 -7.01
C THR A 397 3.53 -4.03 -6.30
N CYS A 398 2.28 -4.34 -5.99
CA CYS A 398 1.86 -5.62 -5.42
C CYS A 398 1.69 -6.66 -6.54
N ILE A 399 2.40 -7.78 -6.46
CA ILE A 399 2.27 -8.91 -7.40
C ILE A 399 1.81 -10.14 -6.60
N ALA A 400 0.51 -10.46 -6.63
CA ALA A 400 -0.11 -11.41 -5.69
C ALA A 400 0.61 -12.76 -5.61
N GLU A 401 0.97 -13.34 -6.75
CA GLU A 401 1.69 -14.62 -6.84
C GLU A 401 3.14 -14.56 -6.31
N LEU A 402 3.77 -13.39 -6.27
CA LEU A 402 5.18 -13.24 -5.87
C LEU A 402 5.39 -12.62 -4.50
N ASP A 403 4.49 -11.73 -4.08
CA ASP A 403 4.53 -11.07 -2.78
C ASP A 403 3.73 -11.86 -1.75
N ASN A 404 2.53 -12.32 -2.12
CA ASN A 404 1.57 -12.79 -1.14
C ASN A 404 1.58 -14.32 -0.98
N SER A 405 1.85 -15.09 -2.04
CA SER A 405 2.09 -16.55 -1.95
C SER A 405 3.43 -16.92 -1.29
N ALA A 406 4.43 -16.02 -1.37
CA ALA A 406 5.78 -16.29 -0.88
C ALA A 406 5.87 -16.33 0.65
N LEU A 407 4.92 -15.66 1.30
CA LEU A 407 4.75 -15.55 2.73
C LEU A 407 4.28 -16.90 3.33
N PRO A 408 4.17 -17.00 4.66
CA PRO A 408 3.69 -18.21 5.32
C PRO A 408 2.17 -18.38 5.14
N GLY A 409 1.69 -18.43 3.88
CA GLY A 409 0.97 -17.27 3.28
C GLY A 409 -0.34 -17.48 2.51
N LEU A 410 -0.32 -17.94 1.27
CA LEU A 410 -1.54 -18.10 0.46
C LEU A 410 -1.52 -19.38 -0.37
#